data_AF-H0E339-F1
#
_entry.id   AF-H0E339-F1
#
_cell.length_a   1.000
_cell.length_b   1.000
_cell.length_c   1.000
_cell.angle_alpha   90.00
_cell.angle_beta   90.00
_cell.angle_gamma   90.00
#
_symmetry.space_group_name_H-M   'P 1'
#
loop_
_entity.id
_entity.type
_entity.pdbx_description
1 polymer ?
#
loop_
_entity_poly.entity_id
_entity_poly.type
_entity_poly.pdbx_seq_one_letter_code
_entity_poly.pdbx_strand_id
1 'polypeptide(L)'
;MSRGRGQAGFTLIEILASTLLLAVGLLSTAMVVDGARDLTSVSERTAAMTHRAEDEIERVRALGYAAIAMDGAPSRSSDPADPSSVLTAGDPPGIRPDRASPASEPLVVDTAQGRVSATPRTWDDGRLHGTVRVYVSWHADGHCGSGCPTSRNTKRITVAVTSSDSAAAHRGPVWLSTIVADPSAAPAGLVEDGVRNPLADPETRCQPDSGPTVPCTSSIGSDSAAGWFLYDTPATKATWTATSGDHPTHPTIAPTGLCSGLTAALAIGCPVPDLMGEDPTPSDGGDQADPPPDRSTDQGGSAGSGGRVLRRDVSCGGSPSSDNHRSQLWVTPPQATTRTLTGSGGMTLFTRTAGGATAAVTLCVRFYVVPGSILNLIAMPPVALGTVSYALAAWPGVTTPVSFTFSLPGSDLRIGAGERLGVRIWVAASAESDVVVAYDDPALQSSLQVNLR
;
A
#
# COMPACT_ATOMS: atom_id res chain seq x y z
N MET A 1 -25.14 -39.60 -86.10
CA MET A 1 -26.17 -39.88 -85.07
C MET A 1 -25.48 -40.43 -83.83
N SER A 2 -25.45 -39.66 -82.74
CA SER A 2 -25.13 -40.15 -81.40
C SER A 2 -26.05 -39.41 -80.42
N ARG A 3 -26.83 -40.16 -79.66
CA ARG A 3 -27.96 -39.71 -78.83
C ARG A 3 -27.43 -39.21 -77.48
N GLY A 4 -27.67 -37.94 -77.15
CA GLY A 4 -27.60 -37.43 -75.78
C GLY A 4 -28.83 -37.87 -74.98
N ARG A 5 -28.71 -38.94 -74.21
CA ARG A 5 -29.71 -39.38 -73.22
C ARG A 5 -28.98 -39.67 -71.91
N GLY A 6 -29.21 -38.85 -70.89
CA GLY A 6 -28.88 -39.22 -69.51
C GLY A 6 -28.48 -38.09 -68.56
N GLN A 7 -29.29 -37.04 -68.35
CA GLN A 7 -29.08 -36.05 -67.27
C GLN A 7 -30.41 -35.47 -66.71
N ALA A 8 -31.40 -36.31 -66.42
CA ALA A 8 -32.69 -35.83 -65.85
C ALA A 8 -33.04 -36.41 -64.47
N GLY A 9 -32.19 -37.28 -63.89
CA GLY A 9 -32.43 -37.90 -62.58
C GLY A 9 -31.58 -37.36 -61.42
N PHE A 10 -30.60 -36.52 -61.68
CA PHE A 10 -29.63 -36.07 -60.67
C PHE A 10 -30.11 -34.86 -59.86
N THR A 11 -31.00 -34.03 -60.42
CA THR A 11 -31.43 -32.74 -59.83
C THR A 11 -32.34 -32.88 -58.61
N LEU A 12 -33.21 -33.89 -58.56
CA LEU A 12 -34.14 -34.07 -57.44
C LEU A 12 -33.43 -34.62 -56.19
N ILE A 13 -32.48 -35.53 -56.38
CA ILE A 13 -31.64 -36.06 -55.29
C ILE A 13 -30.75 -34.94 -54.72
N GLU A 14 -30.18 -34.10 -55.59
CA GLU A 14 -29.36 -32.95 -55.18
C GLU A 14 -30.15 -31.93 -54.36
N ILE A 15 -31.36 -31.55 -54.79
CA ILE A 15 -32.20 -30.62 -54.03
C ILE A 15 -32.62 -31.19 -52.67
N LEU A 16 -32.95 -32.48 -52.59
CA LEU A 16 -33.27 -33.13 -51.32
C LEU A 16 -32.06 -33.17 -50.38
N ALA A 17 -30.87 -33.50 -50.90
CA ALA A 17 -29.63 -33.49 -50.13
C ALA A 17 -29.28 -32.08 -49.65
N SER A 18 -29.37 -31.06 -50.50
CA SER A 18 -29.14 -29.66 -50.12
C SER A 18 -30.13 -29.18 -49.06
N THR A 19 -31.41 -29.53 -49.18
CA THR A 19 -32.44 -29.14 -48.20
C THR A 19 -32.18 -29.80 -46.85
N LEU A 20 -31.78 -31.09 -46.85
CA LEU A 20 -31.41 -31.80 -45.62
C LEU A 20 -30.18 -31.18 -44.95
N LEU A 21 -29.12 -30.91 -45.72
CA LEU A 21 -27.90 -30.29 -45.20
C LEU A 21 -28.16 -28.89 -44.65
N LEU A 22 -29.00 -28.09 -45.34
CA LEU A 22 -29.40 -26.77 -44.87
C LEU A 22 -30.21 -26.87 -43.57
N ALA A 23 -31.16 -27.80 -43.47
CA ALA A 23 -31.95 -28.00 -42.26
C ALA A 23 -31.07 -28.40 -41.06
N VAL A 24 -30.12 -29.32 -41.26
CA VAL A 24 -29.15 -29.71 -40.21
C VAL A 24 -28.25 -28.53 -39.82
N GLY A 25 -27.79 -27.73 -40.79
CA GLY A 25 -26.98 -26.53 -40.55
C GLY A 25 -27.71 -25.43 -39.79
N LEU A 26 -29.01 -25.23 -40.05
CA LEU A 26 -29.82 -24.27 -39.31
C LEU A 26 -30.08 -24.73 -37.87
N LEU A 27 -30.38 -26.02 -37.68
CA LEU A 27 -30.56 -26.60 -36.34
C LEU A 27 -29.27 -26.54 -35.51
N SER A 28 -28.11 -26.85 -36.10
CA SER A 28 -26.83 -26.76 -35.39
C SER A 28 -26.50 -25.31 -35.00
N THR A 29 -26.75 -24.34 -35.89
CA THR A 29 -26.54 -22.92 -35.58
C THR A 29 -27.46 -22.46 -34.44
N ALA A 30 -28.74 -22.86 -34.45
CA ALA A 30 -29.67 -22.52 -33.36
C ALA A 30 -29.19 -23.06 -32.00
N MET A 31 -28.76 -24.33 -31.95
CA MET A 31 -28.20 -24.93 -30.72
C MET A 31 -26.94 -24.21 -30.23
N VAL A 32 -26.07 -23.75 -31.13
CA VAL A 32 -24.87 -22.98 -30.77
C VAL A 32 -25.24 -21.60 -30.22
N VAL A 33 -26.22 -20.92 -30.81
CA VAL A 33 -26.68 -19.60 -30.34
C VAL A 33 -27.34 -19.70 -28.97
N ASP A 34 -28.16 -20.73 -28.73
CA ASP A 34 -28.78 -20.95 -27.43
C ASP A 34 -27.72 -21.30 -26.37
N GLY A 35 -26.77 -22.17 -26.68
CA GLY A 35 -25.64 -22.45 -25.79
C GLY A 35 -24.78 -21.22 -25.47
N ALA A 36 -24.55 -20.33 -26.44
CA ALA A 36 -23.81 -19.09 -26.22
C ALA A 36 -24.56 -18.11 -25.30
N ARG A 37 -25.89 -18.02 -25.42
CA ARG A 37 -26.73 -17.21 -24.53
C ARG A 37 -26.70 -17.72 -23.09
N ASP A 38 -26.79 -19.03 -22.92
CA ASP A 38 -26.71 -19.66 -21.59
C ASP A 38 -25.36 -19.40 -20.92
N LEU A 39 -24.26 -19.55 -21.66
CA LEU A 39 -22.91 -19.25 -21.16
C LEU A 39 -22.77 -17.77 -20.78
N THR A 40 -23.31 -16.86 -21.59
CA THR A 40 -23.29 -15.42 -21.29
C THR A 40 -24.07 -15.11 -20.00
N SER A 41 -25.26 -15.69 -19.83
CA SER A 41 -26.03 -15.51 -18.59
C SER A 41 -25.31 -16.07 -17.37
N VAL A 42 -24.62 -17.21 -17.49
CA VAL A 42 -23.80 -17.77 -16.40
C VAL A 42 -22.67 -16.81 -16.03
N SER A 43 -21.94 -16.30 -17.01
CA SER A 43 -20.84 -15.36 -16.79
C SER A 43 -21.30 -14.07 -16.12
N GLU A 44 -22.42 -13.49 -16.56
CA GLU A 44 -22.99 -12.28 -15.94
C GLU A 44 -23.40 -12.52 -14.48
N ARG A 45 -24.01 -13.68 -14.18
CA ARG A 45 -24.39 -14.04 -12.81
C ARG A 45 -23.17 -14.26 -11.92
N THR A 46 -22.14 -14.95 -12.41
CA THR A 46 -20.87 -15.11 -11.67
C THR A 46 -20.25 -13.75 -11.39
N ALA A 47 -20.17 -12.86 -12.38
CA ALA A 47 -19.60 -11.53 -12.21
C ALA A 47 -20.35 -10.72 -11.14
N ALA A 48 -21.68 -10.70 -11.18
CA ALA A 48 -22.50 -10.01 -10.18
C ALA A 48 -22.29 -10.58 -8.77
N MET A 49 -22.27 -11.91 -8.63
CA MET A 49 -22.01 -12.56 -7.34
C MET A 49 -20.58 -12.32 -6.83
N THR A 50 -19.59 -12.29 -7.72
CA THR A 50 -18.20 -11.94 -7.37
C THR A 50 -18.10 -10.52 -6.86
N HIS A 51 -18.66 -9.53 -7.57
CA HIS A 51 -18.68 -8.13 -7.11
C HIS A 51 -19.37 -8.03 -5.75
N ARG A 52 -20.49 -8.73 -5.56
CA ARG A 52 -21.19 -8.77 -4.28
C ARG A 52 -20.34 -9.39 -3.17
N ALA A 53 -19.53 -10.40 -3.48
CA ALA A 53 -18.61 -11.01 -2.53
C ALA A 53 -17.45 -10.07 -2.17
N GLU A 54 -16.91 -9.32 -3.13
CA GLU A 54 -15.86 -8.31 -2.92
C GLU A 54 -16.36 -7.16 -2.04
N ASP A 55 -17.54 -6.60 -2.33
CA ASP A 55 -18.18 -5.58 -1.50
C ASP A 55 -18.34 -6.05 -0.05
N GLU A 56 -18.70 -7.32 0.15
CA GLU A 56 -18.86 -7.89 1.48
C GLU A 56 -17.52 -8.09 2.19
N ILE A 57 -16.48 -8.48 1.46
CA ILE A 57 -15.12 -8.54 1.99
C ILE A 57 -14.67 -7.16 2.47
N GLU A 58 -14.84 -6.13 1.64
CA GLU A 58 -14.44 -4.76 1.99
C GLU A 58 -15.26 -4.20 3.16
N ARG A 59 -16.57 -4.50 3.22
CA ARG A 59 -17.41 -4.16 4.37
C ARG A 59 -16.89 -4.79 5.67
N VAL A 60 -16.49 -6.06 5.63
CA VAL A 60 -15.98 -6.76 6.81
C VAL A 60 -14.57 -6.29 7.17
N ARG A 61 -13.72 -6.00 6.18
CA ARG A 61 -12.37 -5.44 6.38
C ARG A 61 -12.38 -4.04 6.99
N ALA A 62 -13.41 -3.24 6.71
CA ALA A 62 -13.60 -1.93 7.33
C ALA A 62 -13.91 -2.01 8.83
N LEU A 63 -14.24 -3.19 9.38
CA LEU A 63 -14.39 -3.38 10.82
C LEU A 63 -13.01 -3.36 11.51
N GLY A 64 -12.96 -2.85 12.73
CA GLY A 64 -11.77 -3.01 13.58
C GLY A 64 -11.44 -4.49 13.80
N TYR A 65 -10.16 -4.84 13.89
CA TYR A 65 -9.70 -6.24 13.86
C TYR A 65 -10.38 -7.14 14.91
N ALA A 66 -10.60 -6.65 16.13
CA ALA A 66 -11.34 -7.36 17.18
C ALA A 66 -12.79 -7.69 16.76
N ALA A 67 -13.44 -6.75 16.06
CA ALA A 67 -14.82 -6.89 15.57
C ALA A 67 -14.95 -7.78 14.33
N ILE A 68 -13.84 -8.11 13.65
CA ILE A 68 -13.79 -9.15 12.61
C ILE A 68 -13.90 -10.53 13.31
N ALA A 69 -15.08 -10.85 13.79
CA ALA A 69 -15.43 -12.12 14.41
C ALA A 69 -16.93 -12.34 14.20
N MET A 70 -17.33 -13.61 14.17
CA MET A 70 -18.73 -13.99 14.05
C MET A 70 -19.46 -13.71 15.38
N ASP A 71 -20.63 -13.09 15.31
CA ASP A 71 -21.48 -12.77 16.47
C ASP A 71 -22.17 -13.99 17.10
N GLY A 72 -22.00 -15.16 16.49
CA GLY A 72 -22.48 -16.45 16.95
C GLY A 72 -21.88 -17.58 16.11
N ALA A 73 -22.05 -18.82 16.58
CA ALA A 73 -21.64 -19.99 15.81
C ALA A 73 -22.69 -20.31 14.72
N PRO A 74 -22.32 -20.37 13.42
CA PRO A 74 -23.25 -20.74 12.37
C PRO A 74 -23.61 -22.23 12.47
N SER A 75 -24.86 -22.57 12.17
CA SER A 75 -25.32 -23.96 12.10
C SER A 75 -24.87 -24.62 10.79
N ARG A 76 -24.32 -25.82 10.87
CA ARG A 76 -24.00 -26.66 9.70
C ARG A 76 -25.28 -27.13 9.00
N SER A 77 -25.28 -27.12 7.68
CA SER A 77 -26.31 -27.73 6.84
C SER A 77 -25.87 -29.09 6.29
N SER A 78 -26.82 -30.02 6.11
CA SER A 78 -26.60 -31.27 5.38
C SER A 78 -26.82 -31.15 3.88
N ASP A 79 -27.38 -30.02 3.41
CA ASP A 79 -27.60 -29.76 2.00
C ASP A 79 -26.28 -29.34 1.32
N PRO A 80 -25.74 -30.12 0.36
CA PRO A 80 -24.51 -29.77 -0.34
C PRO A 80 -24.60 -28.46 -1.15
N ALA A 81 -25.81 -27.97 -1.46
CA ALA A 81 -26.01 -26.68 -2.11
C ALA A 81 -25.95 -25.50 -1.14
N ASP A 82 -26.18 -25.73 0.17
CA ASP A 82 -26.06 -24.70 1.20
C ASP A 82 -24.58 -24.47 1.51
N PRO A 83 -24.08 -23.21 1.49
CA PRO A 83 -22.70 -22.92 1.83
C PRO A 83 -22.29 -23.41 3.22
N SER A 84 -23.19 -23.53 4.19
CA SER A 84 -22.87 -24.07 5.53
C SER A 84 -22.62 -25.56 5.59
N SER A 85 -22.75 -26.29 4.48
CA SER A 85 -22.34 -27.69 4.39
C SER A 85 -20.82 -27.90 4.52
N VAL A 86 -20.03 -26.86 4.25
CA VAL A 86 -18.56 -26.89 4.39
C VAL A 86 -18.08 -26.79 5.83
N LEU A 87 -18.99 -26.48 6.77
CA LEU A 87 -18.67 -26.39 8.18
C LEU A 87 -18.37 -27.78 8.75
N THR A 88 -17.34 -27.87 9.58
CA THR A 88 -16.98 -29.09 10.32
C THR A 88 -17.44 -28.98 11.77
N ALA A 89 -17.74 -30.11 12.39
CA ALA A 89 -18.06 -30.16 13.81
C ALA A 89 -16.87 -29.68 14.66
N GLY A 90 -17.16 -29.08 15.82
CA GLY A 90 -16.17 -28.53 16.75
C GLY A 90 -16.79 -27.43 17.64
N ASP A 91 -16.05 -27.00 18.66
CA ASP A 91 -16.39 -25.84 19.49
C ASP A 91 -15.16 -24.91 19.65
N PRO A 92 -15.09 -23.77 18.93
CA PRO A 92 -16.02 -23.34 17.89
C PRO A 92 -15.99 -24.26 16.65
N PRO A 93 -17.05 -24.27 15.81
CA PRO A 93 -17.06 -25.04 14.57
C PRO A 93 -15.90 -24.63 13.65
N GLY A 94 -15.50 -25.51 12.75
CA GLY A 94 -14.46 -25.23 11.77
C GLY A 94 -15.01 -24.98 10.37
N ILE A 95 -14.18 -24.43 9.49
CA ILE A 95 -14.43 -24.31 8.06
C ILE A 95 -13.25 -24.89 7.28
N ARG A 96 -13.53 -25.52 6.14
CA ARG A 96 -12.53 -25.92 5.15
C ARG A 96 -12.52 -24.92 3.99
N PRO A 97 -11.65 -23.91 4.01
CA PRO A 97 -11.60 -22.92 2.94
C PRO A 97 -11.13 -23.54 1.61
N ASP A 98 -10.19 -24.48 1.66
CA ASP A 98 -9.83 -25.33 0.54
C ASP A 98 -10.53 -26.70 0.65
N ARG A 99 -11.39 -27.02 -0.32
CA ARG A 99 -12.12 -28.30 -0.35
C ARG A 99 -11.26 -29.48 -0.76
N ALA A 100 -10.11 -29.25 -1.41
CA ALA A 100 -9.15 -30.29 -1.75
C ALA A 100 -8.32 -30.72 -0.53
N SER A 101 -8.22 -29.87 0.48
CA SER A 101 -7.47 -30.12 1.71
C SER A 101 -8.39 -30.64 2.83
N PRO A 102 -7.95 -31.63 3.62
CA PRO A 102 -8.67 -32.04 4.83
C PRO A 102 -8.52 -31.02 5.98
N ALA A 103 -7.62 -30.04 5.85
CA ALA A 103 -7.32 -29.06 6.88
C ALA A 103 -8.55 -28.17 7.15
N SER A 104 -8.90 -28.07 8.43
CA SER A 104 -9.97 -27.20 8.91
C SER A 104 -9.38 -26.06 9.71
N GLU A 105 -9.90 -24.86 9.47
CA GLU A 105 -9.61 -23.66 10.25
C GLU A 105 -10.74 -23.45 11.27
N PRO A 106 -10.45 -23.22 12.56
CA PRO A 106 -11.49 -22.95 13.55
C PRO A 106 -12.12 -21.56 13.29
N LEU A 107 -13.44 -21.47 13.36
CA LEU A 107 -14.14 -20.20 13.24
C LEU A 107 -13.81 -19.27 14.41
N VAL A 108 -13.75 -17.97 14.13
CA VAL A 108 -13.61 -16.91 15.14
C VAL A 108 -15.00 -16.50 15.56
N VAL A 109 -15.46 -17.01 16.70
CA VAL A 109 -16.77 -16.67 17.28
C VAL A 109 -16.54 -15.82 18.53
N ASP A 110 -17.13 -14.63 18.56
CA ASP A 110 -17.12 -13.71 19.68
C ASP A 110 -18.50 -13.03 19.78
N THR A 111 -19.31 -13.47 20.74
CA THR A 111 -20.68 -12.98 20.94
C THR A 111 -20.75 -11.58 21.56
N ALA A 112 -19.64 -11.06 22.10
CA ALA A 112 -19.58 -9.74 22.72
C ALA A 112 -19.10 -8.68 21.72
N GLN A 113 -18.00 -8.96 21.02
CA GLN A 113 -17.31 -8.00 20.15
C GLN A 113 -17.50 -8.28 18.66
N GLY A 114 -17.88 -9.50 18.28
CA GLY A 114 -18.13 -9.88 16.89
C GLY A 114 -19.21 -9.01 16.24
N ARG A 115 -18.97 -8.65 14.98
CA ARG A 115 -19.89 -7.85 14.15
C ARG A 115 -20.17 -8.50 12.79
N VAL A 116 -19.66 -9.70 12.55
CA VAL A 116 -20.01 -10.49 11.37
C VAL A 116 -21.17 -11.40 11.74
N SER A 117 -22.30 -11.28 11.06
CA SER A 117 -23.47 -12.09 11.41
C SER A 117 -23.25 -13.57 11.08
N ALA A 118 -23.60 -14.43 12.03
CA ALA A 118 -23.68 -15.88 11.82
C ALA A 118 -24.84 -16.30 10.90
N THR A 119 -25.79 -15.39 10.66
CA THR A 119 -26.98 -15.64 9.83
C THR A 119 -26.79 -15.15 8.39
N PRO A 120 -27.37 -15.84 7.39
CA PRO A 120 -27.27 -15.41 6.00
C PRO A 120 -28.00 -14.09 5.77
N ARG A 121 -27.40 -13.22 4.97
CA ARG A 121 -28.03 -11.96 4.54
C ARG A 121 -28.55 -12.07 3.13
N THR A 122 -29.77 -11.64 2.87
CA THR A 122 -30.31 -11.59 1.51
C THR A 122 -29.66 -10.47 0.70
N TRP A 123 -29.53 -10.67 -0.61
CA TRP A 123 -29.12 -9.63 -1.55
C TRP A 123 -30.06 -9.64 -2.77
N ASP A 124 -30.20 -8.47 -3.37
CA ASP A 124 -31.06 -8.20 -4.53
C ASP A 124 -30.45 -7.01 -5.28
N ASP A 125 -30.20 -7.17 -6.58
CA ASP A 125 -29.74 -6.09 -7.48
C ASP A 125 -30.83 -5.62 -8.46
N GLY A 126 -32.07 -6.06 -8.25
CA GLY A 126 -33.24 -5.83 -9.10
C GLY A 126 -33.40 -6.87 -10.23
N ARG A 127 -32.33 -7.62 -10.55
CA ARG A 127 -32.33 -8.65 -11.60
C ARG A 127 -32.02 -10.04 -11.05
N LEU A 128 -31.09 -10.12 -10.11
CA LEU A 128 -30.62 -11.31 -9.42
C LEU A 128 -30.83 -11.12 -7.93
N HIS A 129 -31.22 -12.21 -7.28
CA HIS A 129 -31.40 -12.24 -5.83
C HIS A 129 -30.82 -13.53 -5.25
N GLY A 130 -30.52 -13.52 -3.96
CA GLY A 130 -30.01 -14.69 -3.27
C GLY A 130 -29.51 -14.39 -1.87
N THR A 131 -28.53 -15.16 -1.38
CA THR A 131 -27.98 -15.00 -0.03
C THR A 131 -26.46 -14.88 -0.02
N VAL A 132 -25.95 -14.04 0.87
CA VAL A 132 -24.55 -13.85 1.21
C VAL A 132 -24.31 -14.43 2.60
N ARG A 133 -23.30 -15.28 2.73
CA ARG A 133 -22.81 -15.81 4.01
C ARG A 133 -21.35 -15.44 4.19
N VAL A 134 -20.99 -15.02 5.38
CA VAL A 134 -19.60 -14.69 5.74
C VAL A 134 -19.15 -15.60 6.87
N TYR A 135 -17.96 -16.15 6.71
CA TYR A 135 -17.27 -16.93 7.73
C TYR A 135 -15.96 -16.23 8.07
N VAL A 136 -15.65 -16.15 9.35
CA VAL A 136 -14.35 -15.69 9.83
C VAL A 136 -13.67 -16.86 10.51
N SER A 137 -12.47 -17.22 10.07
CA SER A 137 -11.68 -18.31 10.66
C SER A 137 -10.27 -17.85 11.03
N TRP A 138 -9.65 -18.53 12.00
CA TRP A 138 -8.23 -18.34 12.28
C TRP A 138 -7.39 -19.00 11.20
N HIS A 139 -6.42 -18.27 10.67
CA HIS A 139 -5.43 -18.78 9.74
C HIS A 139 -4.03 -18.68 10.34
N ALA A 140 -3.19 -19.65 10.02
CA ALA A 140 -1.78 -19.68 10.38
C ALA A 140 -0.95 -19.42 9.12
N ASP A 141 -0.45 -18.19 8.98
CA ASP A 141 0.49 -17.86 7.91
C ASP A 141 1.90 -18.31 8.30
N GLY A 142 2.48 -19.24 7.52
CA GLY A 142 3.83 -19.74 7.71
C GLY A 142 4.94 -18.74 7.36
N HIS A 143 4.60 -17.61 6.74
CA HIS A 143 5.53 -16.52 6.43
C HIS A 143 5.55 -15.43 7.51
N CYS A 144 4.75 -15.57 8.56
CA CYS A 144 4.81 -14.67 9.70
C CYS A 144 6.12 -14.90 10.45
N GLY A 145 6.90 -13.83 10.68
CA GLY A 145 8.21 -13.91 11.31
C GLY A 145 8.19 -14.39 12.77
N SER A 146 9.38 -14.51 13.38
CA SER A 146 9.54 -14.82 14.79
C SER A 146 8.86 -13.74 15.65
N GLY A 147 7.72 -14.07 16.23
CA GLY A 147 6.89 -13.16 17.04
C GLY A 147 5.40 -13.26 16.75
N CYS A 148 4.97 -13.83 15.62
CA CYS A 148 3.55 -14.12 15.44
C CYS A 148 3.15 -15.39 16.20
N PRO A 149 1.93 -15.47 16.77
CA PRO A 149 1.39 -16.74 17.29
C PRO A 149 1.41 -17.81 16.20
N THR A 150 1.94 -19.00 16.50
CA THR A 150 2.19 -20.06 15.50
C THR A 150 0.93 -20.68 14.86
N SER A 151 -0.27 -20.39 15.39
CA SER A 151 -1.52 -21.03 14.93
C SER A 151 -2.73 -20.10 14.78
N ARG A 152 -2.61 -18.82 15.13
CA ARG A 152 -3.71 -17.82 15.11
C ARG A 152 -3.19 -16.40 14.85
N ASN A 153 -2.33 -16.25 13.85
CA ASN A 153 -1.69 -14.96 13.56
C ASN A 153 -2.52 -14.04 12.67
N THR A 154 -3.47 -14.61 11.91
CA THR A 154 -4.31 -13.86 10.98
C THR A 154 -5.74 -14.39 11.00
N LYS A 155 -6.69 -13.56 10.55
CA LYS A 155 -8.07 -13.96 10.32
C LYS A 155 -8.30 -14.10 8.82
N ARG A 156 -8.95 -15.18 8.41
CA ARG A 156 -9.45 -15.35 7.05
C ARG A 156 -10.93 -14.99 7.00
N ILE A 157 -11.29 -14.08 6.12
CA ILE A 157 -12.68 -13.78 5.77
C ILE A 157 -13.01 -14.62 4.55
N THR A 158 -14.04 -15.47 4.65
CA THR A 158 -14.54 -16.29 3.53
C THR A 158 -15.99 -15.91 3.27
N VAL A 159 -16.28 -15.42 2.07
CA VAL A 159 -17.63 -15.02 1.64
C VAL A 159 -18.15 -16.01 0.62
N ALA A 160 -19.37 -16.51 0.85
CA ALA A 160 -20.12 -17.35 -0.06
C ALA A 160 -21.38 -16.63 -0.53
N VAL A 161 -21.53 -16.46 -1.84
CA VAL A 161 -22.70 -15.83 -2.46
C VAL A 161 -23.46 -16.86 -3.28
N THR A 162 -24.76 -16.94 -3.05
CA THR A 162 -25.70 -17.81 -3.77
C THR A 162 -26.69 -16.95 -4.55
N SER A 163 -27.23 -17.48 -5.63
CA SER A 163 -28.37 -16.93 -6.36
C SER A 163 -29.53 -17.91 -6.28
N SER A 164 -30.74 -17.40 -6.06
CA SER A 164 -31.98 -18.20 -5.97
C SER A 164 -32.68 -18.39 -7.32
N ASP A 165 -32.12 -17.85 -8.42
CA ASP A 165 -32.70 -18.02 -9.75
C ASP A 165 -32.54 -19.46 -10.25
N SER A 166 -33.66 -20.16 -10.37
CA SER A 166 -33.78 -21.59 -10.66
C SER A 166 -33.46 -22.00 -12.12
N ALA A 167 -32.92 -21.09 -12.93
CA ALA A 167 -32.61 -21.36 -14.34
C ALA A 167 -31.23 -22.05 -14.51
N ALA A 168 -31.23 -23.36 -14.24
CA ALA A 168 -30.51 -24.47 -14.88
C ALA A 168 -28.98 -24.46 -15.17
N ALA A 169 -28.19 -23.42 -14.87
CA ALA A 169 -26.76 -23.43 -15.25
C ALA A 169 -25.74 -23.04 -14.16
N HIS A 170 -26.16 -22.60 -12.98
CA HIS A 170 -25.23 -22.34 -11.86
C HIS A 170 -25.16 -23.52 -10.89
N ARG A 171 -23.98 -24.16 -10.81
CA ARG A 171 -23.75 -25.37 -9.99
C ARG A 171 -23.22 -25.08 -8.58
N GLY A 172 -23.53 -23.91 -8.01
CA GLY A 172 -23.22 -23.63 -6.61
C GLY A 172 -22.86 -22.18 -6.30
N PRO A 173 -22.45 -21.94 -5.04
CA PRO A 173 -22.07 -20.61 -4.59
C PRO A 173 -20.75 -20.14 -5.20
N VAL A 174 -20.60 -18.83 -5.36
CA VAL A 174 -19.30 -18.19 -5.57
C VAL A 174 -18.62 -18.02 -4.21
N TRP A 175 -17.35 -18.43 -4.12
CA TRP A 175 -16.54 -18.35 -2.90
C TRP A 175 -15.36 -17.43 -3.13
N LEU A 176 -15.26 -16.38 -2.32
CA LEU A 176 -14.06 -15.55 -2.23
C LEU A 176 -13.52 -15.61 -0.82
N SER A 177 -12.20 -15.54 -0.68
CA SER A 177 -11.58 -15.41 0.64
C SER A 177 -10.41 -14.45 0.61
N THR A 178 -10.14 -13.85 1.76
CA THR A 178 -8.98 -13.00 1.96
C THR A 178 -8.45 -13.11 3.38
N ILE A 179 -7.20 -12.74 3.58
CA ILE A 179 -6.53 -12.76 4.88
C ILE A 179 -6.43 -11.32 5.38
N VAL A 180 -6.66 -11.15 6.69
CA VAL A 180 -6.48 -9.90 7.43
C VAL A 180 -5.53 -10.19 8.58
N ALA A 181 -4.44 -9.43 8.64
CA ALA A 181 -3.54 -9.42 9.79
C ALA A 181 -4.02 -8.38 10.79
N ASP A 182 -3.73 -8.61 12.07
CA ASP A 182 -3.99 -7.62 13.11
C ASP A 182 -3.04 -6.42 12.93
N PRO A 183 -3.52 -5.22 12.59
CA PRO A 183 -2.66 -4.05 12.49
C PRO A 183 -2.08 -3.63 13.86
N SER A 184 -2.61 -4.18 14.95
CA SER A 184 -2.23 -3.91 16.33
C SER A 184 -1.53 -5.06 17.06
N ALA A 185 -1.33 -6.21 16.41
CA ALA A 185 -0.58 -7.30 17.03
C ALA A 185 0.89 -6.91 17.18
N ALA A 186 1.31 -6.74 18.43
CA ALA A 186 2.72 -6.74 18.78
C ALA A 186 3.31 -8.15 18.59
N PRO A 187 4.55 -8.29 18.09
CA PRO A 187 5.24 -9.57 18.09
C PRO A 187 5.33 -10.11 19.53
N ALA A 188 4.88 -11.35 19.74
CA ALA A 188 5.05 -12.08 20.98
C ALA A 188 6.55 -12.18 21.32
N GLY A 189 6.92 -11.66 22.50
CA GLY A 189 8.24 -11.82 23.09
C GLY A 189 9.11 -10.57 23.21
N LEU A 190 8.65 -9.38 22.79
CA LEU A 190 9.53 -8.20 22.76
C LEU A 190 8.94 -6.87 23.28
N VAL A 191 7.72 -6.85 23.83
CA VAL A 191 7.09 -5.61 24.34
C VAL A 191 6.78 -5.76 25.83
N GLU A 192 7.41 -4.93 26.67
CA GLU A 192 7.33 -5.02 28.15
C GLU A 192 5.92 -4.65 28.67
N ASP A 193 5.19 -3.81 27.93
CA ASP A 193 3.85 -3.33 28.32
C ASP A 193 2.68 -4.20 27.79
N GLY A 194 2.99 -5.33 27.15
CA GLY A 194 2.08 -6.47 26.95
C GLY A 194 0.80 -6.29 26.13
N VAL A 195 0.38 -5.07 25.73
CA VAL A 195 -0.91 -4.87 25.03
C VAL A 195 -0.90 -3.70 24.02
N ARG A 196 0.14 -2.87 23.97
CA ARG A 196 0.10 -1.63 23.17
C ARG A 196 0.83 -1.77 21.84
N ASN A 197 0.12 -1.41 20.76
CA ASN A 197 0.68 -1.33 19.41
C ASN A 197 1.65 -0.14 19.35
N PRO A 198 2.92 -0.35 18.94
CA PRO A 198 3.88 0.74 18.79
C PRO A 198 3.46 1.83 17.79
N LEU A 199 2.58 1.50 16.83
CA LEU A 199 2.00 2.49 15.91
C LEU A 199 0.88 3.34 16.54
N ALA A 200 0.33 2.91 17.69
CA ALA A 200 -0.78 3.59 18.38
C ALA A 200 -0.34 4.33 19.66
N ASP A 201 0.83 4.01 20.21
CA ASP A 201 1.38 4.65 21.40
C ASP A 201 2.90 4.84 21.24
N PRO A 202 3.37 6.09 21.02
CA PRO A 202 4.80 6.39 20.84
C PRO A 202 5.65 6.15 22.09
N GLU A 203 5.03 5.88 23.26
CA GLU A 203 5.74 5.53 24.49
C GLU A 203 6.01 4.02 24.65
N THR A 204 5.49 3.17 23.75
CA THR A 204 5.65 1.71 23.85
C THR A 204 7.12 1.33 23.93
N ARG A 205 7.54 0.56 24.95
CA ARG A 205 8.93 0.15 25.15
C ARG A 205 9.17 -1.35 24.90
N CYS A 206 10.25 -1.65 24.18
CA CYS A 206 10.70 -2.97 23.78
C CYS A 206 11.93 -3.38 24.61
N GLN A 207 11.93 -4.61 25.13
CA GLN A 207 13.02 -5.13 25.95
C GLN A 207 13.81 -6.19 25.15
N PRO A 208 15.06 -5.92 24.76
CA PRO A 208 15.91 -6.93 24.11
C PRO A 208 16.36 -8.01 25.10
N ASP A 209 16.65 -9.22 24.60
CA ASP A 209 17.09 -10.40 25.38
C ASP A 209 18.27 -10.14 26.33
N SER A 210 19.08 -9.11 26.05
CA SER A 210 20.02 -8.53 27.00
C SER A 210 20.29 -7.06 26.66
N GLY A 211 19.74 -6.15 27.44
CA GLY A 211 19.97 -4.71 27.27
C GLY A 211 18.94 -3.84 27.98
N PRO A 212 19.16 -2.51 28.02
CA PRO A 212 18.17 -1.56 28.54
C PRO A 212 16.97 -1.46 27.57
N THR A 213 15.78 -1.27 28.13
CA THR A 213 14.53 -1.10 27.37
C THR A 213 14.59 0.13 26.44
N VAL A 214 14.16 -0.02 25.19
CA VAL A 214 14.17 1.03 24.14
C VAL A 214 12.76 1.27 23.58
N PRO A 215 12.42 2.45 23.02
CA PRO A 215 11.14 2.66 22.36
C PRO A 215 10.93 1.71 21.17
N CYS A 216 9.76 1.10 21.08
CA CYS A 216 9.34 0.27 19.96
C CYS A 216 8.99 1.19 18.79
N THR A 217 9.88 1.40 17.83
CA THR A 217 9.57 2.14 16.59
C THR A 217 9.76 1.29 15.33
N SER A 218 10.00 -0.01 15.46
CA SER A 218 10.40 -0.88 14.34
C SER A 218 9.36 -1.94 14.01
N SER A 219 8.64 -1.74 12.91
CA SER A 219 8.53 -2.85 11.95
C SER A 219 9.81 -2.88 11.11
N ILE A 220 10.09 -4.01 10.46
CA ILE A 220 11.26 -4.36 9.64
C ILE A 220 12.39 -5.11 10.39
N GLY A 221 12.15 -6.40 10.68
CA GLY A 221 13.20 -7.40 10.94
C GLY A 221 13.86 -7.37 12.33
N SER A 222 14.77 -8.31 12.58
CA SER A 222 15.54 -8.46 13.83
C SER A 222 16.60 -7.37 14.07
N ASP A 223 16.64 -6.36 13.21
CA ASP A 223 17.70 -5.38 13.11
C ASP A 223 17.24 -4.03 13.66
N SER A 224 18.13 -3.26 14.28
CA SER A 224 17.79 -1.95 14.85
C SER A 224 17.40 -0.95 13.74
N ALA A 225 16.52 0.01 14.02
CA ALA A 225 16.14 1.04 13.04
C ALA A 225 16.47 2.44 13.55
N ALA A 226 16.82 3.34 12.64
CA ALA A 226 16.93 4.77 12.92
C ALA A 226 15.87 5.54 12.14
N GLY A 227 15.18 6.44 12.85
CA GLY A 227 14.13 7.29 12.31
C GLY A 227 14.54 8.76 12.36
N TRP A 228 14.16 9.51 11.34
CA TRP A 228 14.30 10.97 11.34
C TRP A 228 13.08 11.65 10.72
N PHE A 229 12.70 12.78 11.28
CA PHE A 229 11.69 13.69 10.76
C PHE A 229 12.33 14.73 9.84
N LEU A 230 11.61 15.10 8.79
CA LEU A 230 12.06 16.11 7.84
C LEU A 230 11.75 17.50 8.39
N TYR A 231 12.77 18.34 8.53
CA TYR A 231 12.61 19.72 8.95
C TYR A 231 12.87 20.69 7.81
N ASP A 232 12.47 21.94 8.01
CA ASP A 232 12.87 23.10 7.19
C ASP A 232 13.91 23.94 7.92
N THR A 233 14.59 23.32 8.88
CA THR A 233 15.74 23.90 9.55
C THR A 233 16.99 23.70 8.69
N PRO A 234 17.80 24.72 8.40
CA PRO A 234 19.05 24.53 7.68
C PRO A 234 19.99 23.57 8.44
N ALA A 235 20.61 22.61 7.76
CA ALA A 235 21.46 21.59 8.37
C ALA A 235 22.78 22.10 9.00
N THR A 236 23.03 23.42 8.90
CA THR A 236 24.06 24.12 9.66
C THR A 236 23.72 24.17 11.16
N LYS A 237 22.45 23.98 11.51
CA LYS A 237 21.97 23.77 12.87
C LYS A 237 22.08 22.28 13.24
N ALA A 238 22.28 22.02 14.53
CA ALA A 238 22.35 20.66 15.07
C ALA A 238 20.98 20.12 15.53
N THR A 239 20.03 21.02 15.77
CA THR A 239 18.69 20.71 16.27
C THR A 239 17.66 21.51 15.48
N TRP A 240 16.41 21.06 15.55
CA TRP A 240 15.26 21.77 14.99
C TRP A 240 15.18 23.22 15.48
N THR A 241 14.74 24.11 14.58
CA THR A 241 14.37 25.50 14.89
C THR A 241 13.05 25.84 14.22
N ALA A 242 12.13 26.45 14.96
CA ALA A 242 10.85 26.88 14.44
C ALA A 242 11.00 27.80 13.22
N THR A 243 10.24 27.52 12.16
CA THR A 243 10.16 28.38 10.98
C THR A 243 9.26 29.59 11.25
N SER A 244 9.60 30.75 10.69
CA SER A 244 8.91 32.02 10.91
C SER A 244 7.66 32.25 10.03
N GLY A 245 7.18 31.23 9.31
CA GLY A 245 6.06 31.33 8.36
C GLY A 245 6.48 30.99 6.93
N ASP A 246 5.68 31.41 5.95
CA ASP A 246 5.89 31.14 4.53
C ASP A 246 7.21 31.71 4.01
N HIS A 247 7.86 31.00 3.09
CA HIS A 247 9.10 31.46 2.45
C HIS A 247 9.33 30.87 1.05
N PRO A 248 10.23 31.48 0.25
CA PRO A 248 10.68 30.92 -1.01
C PRO A 248 11.42 29.59 -0.83
N THR A 249 11.49 28.84 -1.92
CA THR A 249 12.23 27.58 -2.03
C THR A 249 13.67 27.70 -1.52
N HIS A 250 14.04 26.89 -0.52
CA HIS A 250 15.43 26.80 -0.05
C HIS A 250 16.37 26.25 -1.12
N PRO A 251 17.56 26.84 -1.29
CA PRO A 251 18.59 26.31 -2.18
C PRO A 251 19.35 25.17 -1.51
N THR A 252 18.78 23.95 -1.54
CA THR A 252 19.36 22.78 -0.86
C THR A 252 20.35 21.99 -1.71
N ILE A 253 20.36 22.20 -3.03
CA ILE A 253 21.15 21.40 -3.98
C ILE A 253 21.98 22.28 -4.92
N ALA A 254 21.40 23.36 -5.46
CA ALA A 254 22.13 24.26 -6.36
C ALA A 254 22.72 25.47 -5.63
N PRO A 255 23.90 25.94 -6.06
CA PRO A 255 24.42 27.22 -5.61
C PRO A 255 23.52 28.38 -6.00
N THR A 256 23.35 29.32 -5.08
CA THR A 256 22.77 30.64 -5.30
C THR A 256 23.89 31.67 -5.34
N GLY A 257 24.66 31.70 -6.45
CA GLY A 257 25.74 32.67 -6.66
C GLY A 257 27.13 32.03 -6.80
N LEU A 258 28.18 32.82 -6.58
CA LEU A 258 29.55 32.32 -6.55
C LEU A 258 29.79 31.59 -5.24
N CYS A 259 29.92 30.26 -5.28
CA CYS A 259 30.46 29.48 -4.17
C CYS A 259 31.97 29.74 -4.01
N SER A 260 32.33 30.95 -3.59
CA SER A 260 33.71 31.36 -3.38
C SER A 260 33.99 31.53 -1.90
N GLY A 261 34.55 30.50 -1.27
CA GLY A 261 34.99 30.56 0.13
C GLY A 261 35.58 29.23 0.60
N LEU A 262 36.80 29.26 1.14
CA LEU A 262 37.47 28.11 1.78
C LEU A 262 37.18 28.04 3.29
N THR A 263 36.35 28.94 3.84
CA THR A 263 36.04 29.03 5.27
C THR A 263 34.55 29.28 5.51
N ALA A 264 34.04 28.81 6.67
CA ALA A 264 32.62 28.87 7.05
C ALA A 264 32.02 30.29 7.06
N ALA A 265 32.85 31.32 7.22
CA ALA A 265 32.42 32.71 7.27
C ALA A 265 32.24 33.37 5.88
N LEU A 266 32.65 32.70 4.79
CA LEU A 266 32.67 33.28 3.44
C LEU A 266 31.89 32.45 2.40
N ALA A 267 31.25 31.35 2.79
CA ALA A 267 30.43 30.52 1.90
C ALA A 267 29.06 31.17 1.60
N ILE A 268 29.09 32.36 1.01
CA ILE A 268 27.88 33.05 0.53
C ILE A 268 27.42 32.33 -0.75
N GLY A 269 26.16 31.91 -0.79
CA GLY A 269 25.55 31.30 -1.98
C GLY A 269 25.79 29.80 -2.17
N CYS A 270 26.43 29.11 -1.22
CA CYS A 270 26.49 27.64 -1.24
C CYS A 270 25.11 27.02 -0.96
N PRO A 271 24.77 25.89 -1.60
CA PRO A 271 23.58 25.16 -1.23
C PRO A 271 23.72 24.64 0.21
N VAL A 272 22.69 24.86 1.02
CA VAL A 272 22.62 24.34 2.38
C VAL A 272 21.43 23.40 2.45
N PRO A 273 21.65 22.08 2.59
CA PRO A 273 20.57 21.13 2.80
C PRO A 273 19.74 21.45 4.03
N ASP A 274 18.51 20.95 4.04
CA ASP A 274 17.69 20.99 5.23
C ASP A 274 18.08 19.86 6.20
N LEU A 275 17.74 20.02 7.47
CA LEU A 275 18.05 19.08 8.54
C LEU A 275 16.98 17.97 8.61
N MET A 276 17.40 16.75 8.91
CA MET A 276 16.54 15.72 9.49
C MET A 276 16.90 15.50 10.95
N GLY A 277 15.94 15.37 11.85
CA GLY A 277 16.20 15.14 13.28
C GLY A 277 15.46 13.93 13.83
N GLU A 278 15.89 13.42 14.98
CA GLU A 278 15.30 12.21 15.59
C GLU A 278 13.98 12.51 16.32
N ASP A 279 13.76 13.77 16.71
CA ASP A 279 12.55 14.20 17.41
C ASP A 279 11.45 14.69 16.44
N PRO A 280 10.17 14.57 16.78
CA PRO A 280 9.12 15.22 16.00
C PRO A 280 9.17 16.75 16.17
N THR A 281 8.62 17.49 15.20
CA THR A 281 8.39 18.93 15.34
C THR A 281 7.51 19.19 16.57
N PRO A 282 7.95 19.99 17.57
CA PRO A 282 7.19 20.23 18.80
C PRO A 282 5.85 20.92 18.52
N SER A 283 4.76 20.45 19.15
CA SER A 283 3.50 21.20 19.17
C SER A 283 3.61 22.40 20.10
N ASP A 284 3.00 23.52 19.71
CA ASP A 284 2.93 24.75 20.50
C ASP A 284 1.78 24.73 21.54
N GLY A 285 1.03 23.63 21.62
CA GLY A 285 -0.07 23.44 22.57
C GLY A 285 -1.33 24.25 22.23
N GLY A 286 -1.41 24.85 21.04
CA GLY A 286 -2.61 25.51 20.54
C GLY A 286 -3.60 24.52 19.90
N ASP A 287 -4.87 24.60 20.27
CA ASP A 287 -5.96 23.73 19.76
C ASP A 287 -6.36 24.01 18.29
N GLN A 288 -5.59 24.81 17.55
CA GLN A 288 -5.89 25.17 16.17
C GLN A 288 -4.70 24.81 15.28
N ALA A 289 -4.88 23.78 14.45
CA ALA A 289 -3.95 23.46 13.38
C ALA A 289 -3.99 24.60 12.36
N ASP A 290 -3.13 25.60 12.55
CA ASP A 290 -2.83 26.55 11.50
C ASP A 290 -2.39 25.76 10.25
N PRO A 291 -2.79 26.18 9.05
CA PRO A 291 -2.29 25.54 7.84
C PRO A 291 -0.76 25.58 7.86
N PRO A 292 -0.08 24.48 7.49
CA PRO A 292 1.38 24.45 7.52
C PRO A 292 1.94 25.58 6.63
N PRO A 293 3.13 26.13 6.94
CA PRO A 293 3.72 27.17 6.11
C PRO A 293 4.03 26.70 4.70
N ASP A 294 3.86 27.58 3.71
CA ASP A 294 4.32 27.39 2.33
C ASP A 294 5.84 27.54 2.26
N ARG A 295 6.52 26.45 1.85
CA ARG A 295 7.98 26.35 1.75
C ARG A 295 8.49 26.61 0.32
N SER A 296 7.63 27.15 -0.54
CA SER A 296 7.87 27.34 -1.98
C SER A 296 7.02 28.44 -2.59
N THR A 297 6.91 29.58 -1.90
CA THR A 297 6.07 30.72 -2.34
C THR A 297 6.41 31.25 -3.74
N ASP A 298 7.62 30.97 -4.23
CA ASP A 298 8.15 31.34 -5.54
C ASP A 298 7.76 30.39 -6.68
N GLN A 299 7.20 29.22 -6.38
CA GLN A 299 6.83 28.21 -7.38
C GLN A 299 5.33 28.19 -7.71
N GLY A 300 4.47 28.62 -6.79
CA GLY A 300 3.01 28.48 -6.89
C GLY A 300 2.52 27.02 -6.86
N GLY A 301 1.24 26.78 -6.53
CA GLY A 301 0.64 25.43 -6.42
C GLY A 301 0.57 24.85 -5.00
N SER A 302 1.21 25.52 -4.05
CA SER A 302 1.11 25.33 -2.59
C SER A 302 -0.11 26.02 -1.95
N ALA A 303 -0.75 26.94 -2.69
CA ALA A 303 -1.79 27.84 -2.17
C ALA A 303 -2.87 27.10 -1.36
N GLY A 304 -2.97 27.43 -0.07
CA GLY A 304 -4.01 26.94 0.85
C GLY A 304 -3.68 25.69 1.66
N SER A 305 -2.56 25.00 1.43
CA SER A 305 -2.22 23.77 2.16
C SER A 305 -0.81 23.70 2.73
N GLY A 306 0.02 24.73 2.50
CA GLY A 306 1.44 24.74 2.84
C GLY A 306 2.29 23.66 2.19
N GLY A 307 3.53 23.54 2.67
CA GLY A 307 4.52 22.55 2.23
C GLY A 307 5.39 23.01 1.06
N ARG A 308 6.20 22.08 0.53
CA ARG A 308 7.11 22.30 -0.60
C ARG A 308 6.57 21.70 -1.88
N VAL A 309 6.45 22.52 -2.92
CA VAL A 309 6.21 22.06 -4.29
C VAL A 309 7.48 21.42 -4.85
N LEU A 310 7.31 20.20 -5.37
CA LEU A 310 8.33 19.46 -6.12
C LEU A 310 7.85 19.27 -7.55
N ARG A 311 8.51 19.97 -8.47
CA ARG A 311 8.25 19.85 -9.91
C ARG A 311 8.84 18.55 -10.46
N ARG A 312 8.20 18.02 -11.50
CA ARG A 312 8.72 16.87 -12.26
C ARG A 312 10.14 17.15 -12.79
N ASP A 313 11.01 16.17 -12.58
CA ASP A 313 12.40 16.17 -13.05
C ASP A 313 12.66 14.99 -13.99
N VAL A 314 13.86 14.43 -14.00
CA VAL A 314 14.24 13.23 -14.75
C VAL A 314 13.63 11.94 -14.18
N SER A 315 13.75 10.83 -14.91
CA SER A 315 13.37 9.50 -14.41
C SER A 315 14.20 9.06 -13.20
N CYS A 316 13.70 8.13 -12.38
CA CYS A 316 14.41 7.69 -11.17
C CYS A 316 15.76 7.00 -11.44
N GLY A 317 15.98 6.49 -12.67
CA GLY A 317 17.28 5.96 -13.09
C GLY A 317 18.30 7.04 -13.49
N GLY A 318 17.85 8.28 -13.71
CA GLY A 318 18.69 9.41 -14.11
C GLY A 318 19.36 10.12 -12.93
N SER A 319 20.22 11.09 -13.24
CA SER A 319 20.75 12.02 -12.24
C SER A 319 19.83 13.24 -12.13
N PRO A 320 19.23 13.52 -10.96
CA PRO A 320 18.34 14.65 -10.80
C PRO A 320 19.06 15.97 -11.07
N SER A 321 18.35 16.90 -11.70
CA SER A 321 18.86 18.20 -12.14
C SER A 321 19.38 19.03 -10.97
N SER A 322 20.21 20.05 -11.18
CA SER A 322 20.58 20.97 -10.10
C SER A 322 19.49 22.00 -9.79
N ASP A 323 18.23 21.80 -10.19
CA ASP A 323 17.16 22.77 -9.97
C ASP A 323 16.51 22.55 -8.58
N ASN A 324 16.56 23.58 -7.72
CA ASN A 324 15.95 23.53 -6.39
C ASN A 324 14.41 23.47 -6.46
N HIS A 325 13.78 23.83 -7.58
CA HIS A 325 12.32 23.73 -7.73
C HIS A 325 11.86 22.29 -8.01
N ARG A 326 12.79 21.42 -8.41
CA ARG A 326 12.48 20.04 -8.83
C ARG A 326 12.75 18.99 -7.77
N SER A 327 13.53 19.33 -6.75
CA SER A 327 13.96 18.39 -5.74
C SER A 327 14.40 19.09 -4.47
N GLN A 328 14.46 18.34 -3.38
CA GLN A 328 14.89 18.82 -2.07
C GLN A 328 15.81 17.78 -1.44
N LEU A 329 16.88 18.26 -0.80
CA LEU A 329 17.86 17.45 -0.07
C LEU A 329 17.78 17.76 1.42
N TRP A 330 17.56 16.72 2.22
CA TRP A 330 17.70 16.76 3.67
C TRP A 330 18.89 15.91 4.12
N VAL A 331 19.49 16.27 5.25
CA VAL A 331 20.62 15.53 5.84
C VAL A 331 20.49 15.44 7.36
N THR A 332 20.95 14.34 7.95
CA THR A 332 21.04 14.21 9.42
C THR A 332 22.13 15.14 10.00
N PRO A 333 22.19 15.34 11.33
CA PRO A 333 23.42 15.73 12.01
C PRO A 333 24.59 14.79 11.67
N PRO A 334 25.85 15.21 11.87
CA PRO A 334 26.99 14.32 11.78
C PRO A 334 26.80 13.13 12.73
N GLN A 335 26.96 11.91 12.21
CA GLN A 335 26.79 10.68 12.97
C GLN A 335 27.88 10.57 14.02
N ALA A 336 27.51 10.38 15.29
CA ALA A 336 28.48 10.24 16.38
C ALA A 336 29.32 8.96 16.26
N THR A 337 28.73 7.91 15.68
CA THR A 337 29.35 6.60 15.46
C THR A 337 29.17 6.17 14.02
N THR A 338 30.00 5.23 13.56
CA THR A 338 29.73 4.59 12.26
C THR A 338 28.44 3.78 12.36
N ARG A 339 27.55 3.94 11.38
CA ARG A 339 26.36 3.11 11.20
C ARG A 339 26.44 2.31 9.90
N THR A 340 25.98 1.06 9.91
CA THR A 340 25.85 0.23 8.71
C THR A 340 24.38 0.07 8.40
N LEU A 341 23.93 0.57 7.27
CA LEU A 341 22.55 0.42 6.81
C LEU A 341 22.41 -0.93 6.10
N THR A 342 21.31 -1.64 6.35
CA THR A 342 21.00 -2.89 5.62
C THR A 342 20.53 -2.65 4.18
N GLY A 343 20.27 -1.38 3.84
CA GLY A 343 19.67 -0.97 2.58
C GLY A 343 18.14 -0.97 2.60
N SER A 344 17.50 -1.55 3.61
CA SER A 344 16.04 -1.57 3.74
C SER A 344 15.53 -0.44 4.63
N GLY A 345 14.32 0.03 4.40
CA GLY A 345 13.71 1.09 5.22
C GLY A 345 12.29 1.42 4.78
N GLY A 346 11.74 2.49 5.38
CA GLY A 346 10.42 3.03 5.09
C GLY A 346 10.43 4.56 5.08
N MET A 347 9.48 5.14 4.37
CA MET A 347 9.28 6.59 4.34
C MET A 347 7.80 6.89 4.41
N THR A 348 7.43 7.89 5.20
CA THR A 348 6.07 8.45 5.24
C THR A 348 6.14 9.90 4.84
N LEU A 349 5.36 10.29 3.84
CA LEU A 349 5.25 11.67 3.38
C LEU A 349 3.81 12.14 3.49
N PHE A 350 3.57 13.27 4.15
CA PHE A 350 2.32 13.99 4.02
C PHE A 350 2.34 14.74 2.70
N THR A 351 1.53 14.31 1.74
CA THR A 351 1.67 14.76 0.36
C THR A 351 0.35 14.82 -0.37
N ARG A 352 0.31 15.63 -1.43
CA ARG A 352 -0.77 15.71 -2.41
C ARG A 352 -0.23 16.07 -3.79
N THR A 353 -1.05 15.94 -4.81
CA THR A 353 -0.77 16.55 -6.11
C THR A 353 -0.88 18.08 -6.03
N ALA A 354 -0.04 18.79 -6.77
CA ALA A 354 -0.04 20.25 -6.80
C ALA A 354 -1.37 20.82 -7.34
N GLY A 355 -2.00 20.13 -8.29
CA GLY A 355 -3.27 20.52 -8.89
C GLY A 355 -4.52 20.21 -8.06
N GLY A 356 -4.39 19.50 -6.92
CA GLY A 356 -5.53 19.15 -6.06
C GLY A 356 -6.40 18.00 -6.56
N ALA A 357 -6.10 17.43 -7.73
CA ALA A 357 -6.79 16.28 -8.32
C ALA A 357 -5.90 15.03 -8.26
N THR A 358 -6.50 13.85 -8.10
CA THR A 358 -5.75 12.59 -8.09
C THR A 358 -5.06 12.35 -9.45
N ALA A 359 -3.81 11.90 -9.44
CA ALA A 359 -3.03 11.66 -10.65
C ALA A 359 -1.99 10.55 -10.46
N ALA A 360 -1.52 9.92 -11.54
CA ALA A 360 -0.44 8.95 -11.46
C ALA A 360 0.89 9.67 -11.19
N VAL A 361 1.59 9.27 -10.12
CA VAL A 361 2.87 9.88 -9.72
C VAL A 361 3.88 8.79 -9.40
N THR A 362 5.10 9.00 -9.88
CA THR A 362 6.28 8.23 -9.48
C THR A 362 7.21 9.15 -8.71
N LEU A 363 7.39 8.87 -7.42
CA LEU A 363 8.36 9.53 -6.55
C LEU A 363 9.69 8.79 -6.62
N CYS A 364 10.78 9.55 -6.73
CA CYS A 364 12.13 9.04 -6.69
C CYS A 364 12.81 9.50 -5.40
N VAL A 365 13.53 8.60 -4.73
CA VAL A 365 14.28 8.89 -3.51
C VAL A 365 15.71 8.39 -3.67
N ARG A 366 16.69 9.28 -3.52
CA ARG A 366 18.11 8.95 -3.57
C ARG A 366 18.76 9.19 -2.23
N PHE A 367 19.57 8.22 -1.82
CA PHE A 367 20.32 8.25 -0.57
C PHE A 367 21.76 8.62 -0.84
N TYR A 368 22.37 9.34 0.09
CA TYR A 368 23.73 9.82 0.01
C TYR A 368 24.49 9.62 1.32
N VAL A 369 25.79 9.37 1.22
CA VAL A 369 26.74 9.72 2.27
C VAL A 369 27.18 11.15 1.99
N VAL A 370 26.87 12.04 2.94
CA VAL A 370 27.20 13.46 2.87
C VAL A 370 28.38 13.72 3.80
N PRO A 371 29.40 14.48 3.37
CA PRO A 371 30.51 14.86 4.25
C PRO A 371 30.00 15.57 5.52
N GLY A 372 30.72 15.40 6.63
CA GLY A 372 30.35 16.06 7.90
C GLY A 372 30.24 17.57 7.79
N SER A 373 31.17 18.16 7.03
CA SER A 373 31.14 19.57 6.65
C SER A 373 30.28 19.77 5.40
N ILE A 374 29.18 20.50 5.57
CA ILE A 374 28.23 20.86 4.50
C ILE A 374 28.47 22.26 3.92
N LEU A 375 29.57 22.92 4.31
CA LEU A 375 29.86 24.32 3.93
C LEU A 375 30.17 24.48 2.44
N ASN A 376 30.64 23.41 1.78
CA ASN A 376 30.97 23.42 0.37
C ASN A 376 30.74 22.04 -0.26
N LEU A 377 29.46 21.70 -0.47
CA LEU A 377 29.06 20.46 -1.14
C LEU A 377 29.41 20.43 -2.63
N ILE A 378 29.91 21.52 -3.21
CA ILE A 378 30.42 21.52 -4.59
C ILE A 378 31.84 20.95 -4.63
N ALA A 379 32.70 21.41 -3.72
CA ALA A 379 34.06 20.89 -3.60
C ALA A 379 34.10 19.48 -2.98
N MET A 380 33.15 19.16 -2.11
CA MET A 380 33.01 17.85 -1.47
C MET A 380 31.61 17.29 -1.75
N PRO A 381 31.37 16.77 -2.97
CA PRO A 381 30.05 16.30 -3.35
C PRO A 381 29.60 15.08 -2.54
N PRO A 382 28.32 15.00 -2.16
CA PRO A 382 27.74 13.79 -1.61
C PRO A 382 27.93 12.57 -2.51
N VAL A 383 28.21 11.41 -1.91
CA VAL A 383 28.34 10.14 -2.61
C VAL A 383 27.01 9.42 -2.61
N ALA A 384 26.45 9.13 -3.78
CA ALA A 384 25.17 8.43 -3.88
C ALA A 384 25.32 6.96 -3.44
N LEU A 385 24.44 6.52 -2.55
CA LEU A 385 24.34 5.13 -2.10
C LEU A 385 23.42 4.31 -3.01
N GLY A 386 22.34 4.91 -3.49
CA GLY A 386 21.37 4.24 -4.34
C GLY A 386 20.12 5.07 -4.54
N THR A 387 19.27 4.64 -5.47
CA THR A 387 17.98 5.28 -5.76
C THR A 387 16.88 4.24 -5.71
N VAL A 388 15.76 4.63 -5.13
CA VAL A 388 14.52 3.84 -5.13
C VAL A 388 13.41 4.68 -5.74
N SER A 389 12.39 4.00 -6.24
CA SER A 389 11.21 4.63 -6.82
C SER A 389 9.95 4.04 -6.21
N TYR A 390 8.97 4.90 -5.95
CA TYR A 390 7.64 4.50 -5.52
C TYR A 390 6.62 5.09 -6.48
N ALA A 391 5.78 4.23 -7.07
CA ALA A 391 4.77 4.64 -8.04
C ALA A 391 3.37 4.34 -7.50
N LEU A 392 2.48 5.31 -7.61
CA LEU A 392 1.07 5.17 -7.25
C LEU A 392 0.21 5.71 -8.40
N ALA A 393 -0.76 4.90 -8.85
CA ALA A 393 -1.65 5.27 -9.95
C ALA A 393 -2.62 6.41 -9.58
N ALA A 394 -2.90 6.58 -8.29
CA ALA A 394 -3.80 7.61 -7.76
C ALA A 394 -3.16 8.30 -6.55
N TRP A 395 -2.20 9.19 -6.81
CA TRP A 395 -1.65 10.06 -5.77
C TRP A 395 -2.75 10.98 -5.23
N PRO A 396 -2.82 11.23 -3.92
CA PRO A 396 -3.93 11.96 -3.32
C PRO A 396 -4.00 13.42 -3.80
N GLY A 397 -5.22 13.93 -3.99
CA GLY A 397 -5.46 15.35 -4.32
C GLY A 397 -5.47 16.28 -3.09
N VAL A 398 -5.66 15.72 -1.90
CA VAL A 398 -5.60 16.43 -0.61
C VAL A 398 -4.40 15.92 0.20
N THR A 399 -3.87 16.72 1.11
CA THR A 399 -2.69 16.33 1.89
C THR A 399 -3.00 15.13 2.76
N THR A 400 -2.41 13.98 2.42
CA THR A 400 -2.65 12.69 3.07
C THR A 400 -1.30 12.00 3.28
N PRO A 401 -1.11 11.24 4.38
CA PRO A 401 0.09 10.43 4.55
C PRO A 401 0.15 9.34 3.46
N VAL A 402 1.27 9.28 2.75
CA VAL A 402 1.65 8.21 1.82
C VAL A 402 2.88 7.53 2.40
N SER A 403 2.72 6.27 2.80
CA SER A 403 3.79 5.46 3.39
C SER A 403 4.20 4.33 2.45
N PHE A 404 5.51 4.11 2.31
CA PHE A 404 6.04 3.03 1.50
C PHE A 404 7.37 2.52 2.04
N THR A 405 7.65 1.24 1.78
CA THR A 405 8.92 0.60 2.09
C THR A 405 9.84 0.62 0.87
N PHE A 406 11.14 0.58 1.11
CA PHE A 406 12.14 0.53 0.05
C PHE A 406 13.29 -0.41 0.39
N SER A 407 14.02 -0.82 -0.65
CA SER A 407 15.27 -1.59 -0.54
C SER A 407 16.28 -1.05 -1.54
N LEU A 408 17.44 -0.65 -1.03
CA LEU A 408 18.58 -0.18 -1.81
C LEU A 408 19.42 -1.38 -2.26
N PRO A 409 19.88 -1.38 -3.52
CA PRO A 409 20.78 -2.42 -4.00
C PRO A 409 22.16 -2.28 -3.34
N GLY A 410 22.67 -3.40 -2.80
CA GLY A 410 23.99 -3.47 -2.16
C GLY A 410 23.90 -3.97 -0.71
N SER A 411 24.81 -4.86 -0.33
CA SER A 411 24.95 -5.30 1.06
C SER A 411 25.78 -4.30 1.85
N ASP A 412 25.29 -3.90 3.02
CA ASP A 412 25.99 -3.12 4.05
C ASP A 412 26.50 -1.73 3.58
N LEU A 413 25.59 -0.75 3.52
CA LEU A 413 25.93 0.65 3.19
C LEU A 413 26.45 1.36 4.44
N ARG A 414 27.71 1.82 4.44
CA ARG A 414 28.34 2.40 5.64
C ARG A 414 28.26 3.93 5.65
N ILE A 415 27.88 4.49 6.80
CA ILE A 415 27.99 5.91 7.12
C ILE A 415 29.01 6.04 8.24
N GLY A 416 30.15 6.68 7.96
CA GLY A 416 31.23 6.89 8.91
C GLY A 416 30.87 7.83 10.04
N ALA A 417 31.61 7.73 11.15
CA ALA A 417 31.53 8.72 12.22
C ALA A 417 31.96 10.10 11.67
N GLY A 418 31.17 11.13 11.98
CA GLY A 418 31.33 12.47 11.44
C GLY A 418 30.70 12.69 10.07
N GLU A 419 30.29 11.65 9.34
CA GLU A 419 29.53 11.78 8.08
C GLU A 419 28.03 11.95 8.37
N ARG A 420 27.24 12.25 7.35
CA ARG A 420 25.79 12.46 7.44
C ARG A 420 25.07 11.53 6.46
N LEU A 421 23.87 11.11 6.83
CA LEU A 421 22.94 10.50 5.87
C LEU A 421 22.22 11.63 5.14
N GLY A 422 22.23 11.61 3.82
CA GLY A 422 21.43 12.52 2.98
C GLY A 422 20.31 11.79 2.27
N VAL A 423 19.13 12.40 2.18
CA VAL A 423 18.01 11.94 1.38
C VAL A 423 17.55 13.04 0.44
N ARG A 424 17.47 12.73 -0.84
CA ARG A 424 16.96 13.63 -1.87
C ARG A 424 15.73 13.04 -2.52
N ILE A 425 14.68 13.82 -2.64
CA ILE A 425 13.45 13.40 -3.30
C ILE A 425 13.14 14.27 -4.51
N TRP A 426 12.57 13.67 -5.55
CA TRP A 426 12.04 14.34 -6.73
C TRP A 426 10.91 13.55 -7.37
N VAL A 427 10.11 14.21 -8.20
CA VAL A 427 9.06 13.55 -8.98
C VAL A 427 9.61 13.16 -10.35
N ALA A 428 9.36 11.93 -10.80
CA ALA A 428 9.83 11.47 -12.09
C ALA A 428 9.18 12.25 -13.27
N ALA A 429 9.92 12.38 -14.38
CA ALA A 429 9.42 12.97 -15.64
C ALA A 429 8.09 12.37 -16.11
N SER A 430 7.89 11.08 -15.84
CA SER A 430 6.71 10.30 -16.26
C SER A 430 5.46 10.55 -15.43
N ALA A 431 5.55 11.31 -14.33
CA ALA A 431 4.39 11.61 -13.51
C ALA A 431 3.42 12.55 -14.25
N GLU A 432 2.13 12.38 -13.98
CA GLU A 432 1.06 13.20 -14.56
C GLU A 432 0.95 14.56 -13.87
N SER A 433 1.38 14.65 -12.60
CA SER A 433 1.34 15.88 -11.80
C SER A 433 2.63 16.10 -11.02
N ASP A 434 2.91 17.36 -10.71
CA ASP A 434 3.82 17.75 -9.63
C ASP A 434 3.18 17.44 -8.27
N VAL A 435 3.98 17.40 -7.21
CA VAL A 435 3.49 17.12 -5.85
C VAL A 435 3.84 18.22 -4.87
N VAL A 436 3.06 18.31 -3.80
CA VAL A 436 3.36 19.11 -2.61
C VAL A 436 3.68 18.14 -1.48
N VAL A 437 4.77 18.40 -0.75
CA VAL A 437 5.17 17.64 0.42
C VAL A 437 5.09 18.57 1.64
N ALA A 438 4.19 18.24 2.57
CA ALA A 438 4.12 18.88 3.87
C ALA A 438 5.12 18.21 4.83
N TYR A 439 5.90 19.01 5.52
CA TYR A 439 6.87 18.57 6.52
C TYR A 439 7.13 19.73 7.47
N ASP A 440 7.86 19.44 8.55
CA ASP A 440 8.17 20.39 9.60
C ASP A 440 6.93 21.08 10.20
N ASP A 441 5.94 20.25 10.51
CA ASP A 441 4.68 20.65 11.11
C ASP A 441 4.26 19.58 12.14
N PRO A 442 3.79 19.97 13.35
CA PRO A 442 3.44 19.02 14.40
C PRO A 442 2.34 18.02 14.01
N ALA A 443 1.42 18.41 13.12
CA ALA A 443 0.32 17.56 12.65
C ALA A 443 0.66 16.79 11.36
N LEU A 444 1.66 17.24 10.59
CA LEU A 444 2.01 16.70 9.27
C LEU A 444 3.48 16.26 9.21
N GLN A 445 3.81 15.27 10.04
CA GLN A 445 5.17 14.79 10.24
C GLN A 445 5.64 13.81 9.16
N SER A 446 6.25 14.35 8.11
CA SER A 446 6.97 13.52 7.13
C SER A 446 8.27 12.96 7.74
N SER A 447 8.52 11.67 7.55
CA SER A 447 9.62 10.96 8.21
C SER A 447 10.25 9.87 7.34
N LEU A 448 11.51 9.54 7.68
CA LEU A 448 12.34 8.52 7.08
C LEU A 448 12.77 7.53 8.17
N GLN A 449 12.68 6.24 7.88
CA GLN A 449 13.20 5.16 8.71
C GLN A 449 14.13 4.29 7.88
N VAL A 450 15.32 3.98 8.42
CA VAL A 450 16.28 3.07 7.79
C VAL A 450 16.69 1.99 8.78
N ASN A 451 16.88 0.79 8.26
CA ASN A 451 17.36 -0.33 9.05
C ASN A 451 18.88 -0.31 9.16
N LEU A 452 19.36 -0.62 10.36
CA LEU A 452 20.75 -0.64 10.78
C LEU A 452 21.15 -2.04 11.24
N ARG A 453 22.38 -2.41 10.92
CA ARG A 453 23.00 -3.67 11.35
C ARG A 453 24.02 -3.48 12.45
#